data_AF-A0A2R8FBV4-F1
#
_entry.id   AF-A0A2R8FBV4-F1
#
_cell.length_a   1.000
_cell.length_b   1.000
_cell.length_c   1.000
_cell.angle_alpha   90.00
_cell.angle_beta   90.00
_cell.angle_gamma   90.00
#
_symmetry.space_group_name_H-M   'P 1'
#
loop_
_entity.id
_entity.type
_entity.pdbx_description
1 polymer ?
#
loop_
_entity_poly.entity_id
_entity_poly.type
_entity_poly.pdbx_seq_one_letter_code
_entity_poly.pdbx_strand_id
1 'polypeptide(L)'
;MAAKTKILELEDNVFLLLEGNLKRIFATPIGYTTFREFQNVVFNCSNGQQEIANFFFEMLINGKLTQELAPQQKQGAHSLIAEFMMPIRVAKDIHERGEFINFITSDMLTQQERCIFLNRLARVDGQEFLLMTDVQNTCHLIRHLLARLLEAQKNPVGEKNLQEIQEEIHSLKNHFDELMKALQQ
;
A
#
# COMPACT_ATOMS: atom_id res chain seq x y z
N MET A 1 29.10 -28.54 -9.19
CA MET A 1 29.75 -27.90 -8.02
C MET A 1 28.64 -27.41 -7.10
N ALA A 2 28.36 -28.13 -6.01
CA ALA A 2 27.38 -27.70 -5.03
C ALA A 2 27.94 -26.48 -4.28
N ALA A 3 27.29 -25.33 -4.38
CA ALA A 3 27.63 -24.17 -3.58
C ALA A 3 27.50 -24.56 -2.11
N LYS A 4 28.59 -24.46 -1.35
CA LYS A 4 28.54 -24.61 0.11
C LYS A 4 27.62 -23.52 0.64
N THR A 5 26.43 -23.89 1.08
CA THR A 5 25.53 -23.00 1.82
C THR A 5 26.26 -22.60 3.09
N LYS A 6 26.77 -21.37 3.11
CA LYS A 6 27.46 -20.79 4.27
C LYS A 6 26.39 -20.63 5.35
N ILE A 7 26.48 -21.43 6.41
CA ILE A 7 25.58 -21.36 7.56
C ILE A 7 25.87 -20.02 8.25
N LEU A 8 24.87 -19.15 8.38
CA LEU A 8 25.01 -17.93 9.16
C LEU A 8 25.05 -18.28 10.64
N GLU A 9 26.03 -17.73 11.34
CA GLU A 9 26.08 -17.79 12.79
C GLU A 9 25.10 -16.76 13.36
N LEU A 10 23.95 -17.24 13.80
CA LEU A 10 22.91 -16.44 14.45
C LEU A 10 22.96 -16.68 15.96
N GLU A 11 22.88 -15.62 16.76
CA GLU A 11 22.74 -15.74 18.21
C GLU A 11 21.39 -16.42 18.55
N ASP A 12 21.37 -17.31 19.55
CA ASP A 12 20.20 -18.12 19.89
C ASP A 12 18.94 -17.30 20.23
N ASN A 13 19.12 -16.07 20.73
CA ASN A 13 18.04 -15.17 21.14
C ASN A 13 17.72 -14.07 20.12
N VAL A 14 18.36 -14.04 18.94
CA VAL A 14 18.19 -12.94 17.97
C VAL A 14 16.75 -12.78 17.51
N PHE A 15 16.03 -13.90 17.33
CA PHE A 15 14.62 -13.90 16.92
C PHE A 15 13.70 -13.28 17.97
N LEU A 16 13.99 -13.50 19.26
CA LEU A 16 13.23 -12.92 20.37
C LEU A 16 13.50 -11.42 20.52
N LEU A 17 14.75 -10.99 20.33
CA LEU A 17 15.11 -9.57 20.32
C LEU A 17 14.47 -8.85 19.12
N LEU A 18 14.48 -9.47 17.95
CA LEU A 18 13.84 -8.96 16.75
C LEU A 18 12.34 -8.82 16.96
N GLU A 19 11.68 -9.85 17.52
CA GLU A 19 10.27 -9.81 17.88
C GLU A 19 9.92 -8.63 18.80
N GLY A 20 10.67 -8.44 19.88
CA GLY A 20 10.42 -7.36 20.83
C GLY A 20 10.56 -5.96 20.21
N ASN A 21 11.53 -5.77 19.30
CA ASN A 21 11.70 -4.50 18.59
C ASN A 21 10.60 -4.28 17.54
N LEU A 22 10.22 -5.33 16.79
CA LEU A 22 9.14 -5.24 15.79
C LEU A 22 7.80 -4.94 16.47
N LYS A 23 7.49 -5.60 17.58
CA LYS A 23 6.30 -5.29 18.40
C LYS A 23 6.27 -3.84 18.83
N ARG A 24 7.41 -3.24 19.19
CA ARG A 24 7.49 -1.83 19.58
C ARG A 24 7.17 -0.89 18.42
N ILE A 25 7.83 -1.06 17.27
CA ILE A 25 7.65 -0.13 16.14
C ILE A 25 6.27 -0.25 15.49
N PHE A 26 5.67 -1.45 15.52
CA PHE A 26 4.33 -1.70 14.97
C PHE A 26 3.19 -1.54 16.00
N ALA A 27 3.50 -1.23 17.26
CA ALA A 27 2.48 -0.89 18.26
C ALA A 27 1.83 0.49 18.01
N THR A 28 2.52 1.38 17.28
CA THR A 28 2.00 2.68 16.86
C THR A 28 1.53 2.66 15.40
N PRO A 29 0.64 3.58 14.99
CA PRO A 29 0.23 3.69 13.59
C PRO A 29 1.44 3.80 12.64
N ILE A 30 1.39 3.04 11.54
CA ILE A 30 2.45 3.02 10.53
C ILE A 30 2.49 4.38 9.81
N GLY A 31 3.69 4.94 9.67
CA GLY A 31 3.93 6.20 8.96
C GLY A 31 5.10 6.13 7.97
N TYR A 32 5.43 7.27 7.35
CA TYR A 32 6.46 7.39 6.30
C TYR A 32 7.90 7.04 6.74
N THR A 33 8.13 6.93 8.05
CA THR A 33 9.43 6.55 8.63
C THR A 33 9.49 5.08 9.03
N THR A 34 8.36 4.39 9.19
CA THR A 34 8.29 3.04 9.78
C THR A 34 9.09 2.01 9.00
N PHE A 35 9.09 2.07 7.65
CA PHE A 35 9.89 1.13 6.86
C PHE A 35 11.41 1.33 7.08
N ARG A 36 11.86 2.59 7.19
CA ARG A 36 13.27 2.90 7.50
C ARG A 36 13.64 2.54 8.94
N GLU A 37 12.70 2.70 9.87
CA GLU A 37 12.88 2.27 11.25
C GLU A 37 12.97 0.75 11.37
N PHE A 38 12.13 0.01 10.64
CA PHE A 38 12.24 -1.44 10.46
C PHE A 38 13.62 -1.85 9.91
N GLN A 39 14.11 -1.19 8.85
CA GLN A 39 15.44 -1.45 8.31
C GLN A 39 16.53 -1.24 9.38
N ASN A 40 16.42 -0.17 10.17
CA ASN A 40 17.37 0.10 11.27
C ASN A 40 17.33 -1.01 12.34
N VAL A 41 16.14 -1.50 12.71
CA VAL A 41 16.01 -2.65 13.62
C VAL A 41 16.70 -3.89 13.05
N VAL A 42 16.51 -4.20 11.77
CA VAL A 42 17.18 -5.33 11.11
C VAL A 42 18.69 -5.18 11.14
N PHE A 43 19.22 -3.99 10.83
CA PHE A 43 20.67 -3.73 10.88
C PHE A 43 21.26 -3.87 12.28
N ASN A 44 20.56 -3.36 13.29
CA ASN A 44 20.97 -3.48 14.70
C ASN A 44 20.99 -4.93 15.17
N CYS A 45 19.94 -5.71 14.88
CA CYS A 45 19.89 -7.14 15.21
C CYS A 45 20.90 -7.99 14.41
N SER A 46 21.40 -7.47 13.29
CA SER A 46 22.42 -8.13 12.47
C SER A 46 23.84 -7.76 12.88
N ASN A 47 24.03 -6.94 13.93
CA ASN A 47 25.33 -6.39 14.32
C ASN A 47 26.07 -5.73 13.14
N GLY A 48 25.33 -5.09 12.21
CA GLY A 48 25.88 -4.49 10.99
C GLY A 48 26.32 -5.48 9.90
N GLN A 49 26.13 -6.78 10.08
CA GLN A 49 26.51 -7.80 9.10
C GLN A 49 25.49 -7.88 7.96
N GLN A 50 25.91 -7.53 6.74
CA GLN A 50 25.03 -7.47 5.57
C GLN A 50 24.42 -8.83 5.19
N GLU A 51 25.14 -9.94 5.33
CA GLU A 51 24.63 -11.27 5.00
C GLU A 51 23.44 -11.67 5.90
N ILE A 52 23.51 -11.37 7.20
CA ILE A 52 22.44 -11.62 8.17
C ILE A 52 21.25 -10.66 7.94
N ALA A 53 21.52 -9.38 7.68
CA ALA A 53 20.47 -8.42 7.37
C ALA A 53 19.68 -8.82 6.12
N ASN A 54 20.37 -9.26 5.05
CA ASN A 54 19.72 -9.76 3.84
C ASN A 54 18.87 -11.00 4.11
N PHE A 55 19.32 -11.92 4.97
CA PHE A 55 18.53 -13.06 5.42
C PHE A 55 17.22 -12.60 6.10
N PHE A 56 17.30 -11.64 7.04
CA PHE A 56 16.11 -11.12 7.71
C PHE A 56 15.19 -10.33 6.77
N PHE A 57 15.72 -9.59 5.79
CA PHE A 57 14.91 -8.92 4.78
C PHE A 57 14.15 -9.92 3.90
N GLU A 58 14.81 -10.96 3.39
CA GLU A 58 14.14 -12.02 2.63
C GLU A 58 13.08 -12.75 3.46
N MET A 59 13.39 -13.01 4.73
CA MET A 59 12.44 -13.62 5.66
C MET A 59 11.21 -12.72 5.88
N LEU A 60 11.40 -11.47 6.27
CA LEU A 60 10.32 -10.61 6.78
C LEU A 60 9.56 -9.85 5.69
N ILE A 61 10.17 -9.58 4.53
CA ILE A 61 9.50 -8.90 3.42
C ILE A 61 8.86 -9.91 2.47
N ASN A 62 9.58 -11.00 2.18
CA ASN A 62 9.20 -11.99 1.16
C ASN A 62 8.68 -13.31 1.74
N GLY A 63 8.76 -13.52 3.06
CA GLY A 63 8.33 -14.77 3.70
C GLY A 63 9.23 -15.96 3.39
N LYS A 64 10.49 -15.72 2.97
CA LYS A 64 11.40 -16.78 2.50
C LYS A 64 12.56 -17.00 3.46
N LEU A 65 12.67 -18.23 3.95
CA LEU A 65 13.86 -18.69 4.69
C LEU A 65 14.91 -19.15 3.68
N THR A 66 15.99 -18.39 3.52
CA THR A 66 17.08 -18.73 2.60
C THR A 66 18.11 -19.69 3.21
N GLN A 67 17.91 -20.08 4.48
CA GLN A 67 18.76 -21.00 5.23
C GLN A 67 17.93 -21.95 6.08
N GLU A 68 18.44 -23.15 6.29
CA GLU A 68 17.87 -24.07 7.28
C GLU A 68 18.26 -23.62 8.69
N LEU A 69 17.26 -23.62 9.57
CA LEU A 69 17.38 -23.20 10.97
C LEU A 69 17.11 -24.39 11.89
N ALA A 70 17.65 -24.34 13.11
CA ALA A 70 17.25 -25.29 14.15
C ALA A 70 15.73 -25.21 14.41
N PRO A 71 15.06 -26.29 14.87
CA PRO A 71 13.60 -26.34 14.98
C PRO A 71 12.97 -25.17 15.76
N GLN A 72 13.59 -24.76 16.87
CA GLN A 72 13.11 -23.65 17.71
C GLN A 72 13.24 -22.29 16.99
N GLN A 73 14.38 -22.05 16.33
CA GLN A 73 14.61 -20.85 15.53
C GLN A 73 13.68 -20.79 14.31
N LYS A 74 13.45 -21.94 13.66
CA LYS A 74 12.51 -22.07 12.54
C LYS A 74 11.09 -21.70 12.97
N GLN A 75 10.66 -22.16 14.15
CA GLN A 75 9.37 -21.79 14.72
C GLN A 75 9.28 -20.28 15.01
N GLY A 76 10.31 -19.70 15.63
CA GLY A 76 10.38 -18.24 15.87
C GLY A 76 10.32 -17.43 14.57
N ALA A 77 11.08 -17.85 13.55
CA ALA A 77 11.08 -17.24 12.23
C ALA A 77 9.69 -17.27 11.57
N HIS A 78 9.00 -18.41 11.61
CA HIS A 78 7.63 -18.52 11.08
C HIS A 78 6.63 -17.64 11.85
N SER A 79 6.78 -17.53 13.17
CA SER A 79 5.95 -16.63 13.98
C SER A 79 6.14 -15.17 13.56
N LEU A 80 7.39 -14.72 13.38
CA LEU A 80 7.69 -13.37 12.92
C LEU A 80 7.14 -13.08 11.52
N ILE A 81 7.24 -14.04 10.60
CA ILE A 81 6.67 -13.91 9.25
C ILE A 81 5.15 -13.73 9.35
N ALA A 82 4.47 -14.59 10.12
CA ALA A 82 3.03 -14.56 10.25
C ALA A 82 2.53 -13.24 10.85
N GLU A 83 3.25 -12.69 11.82
CA GLU A 83 2.84 -11.47 12.52
C GLU A 83 3.22 -10.19 11.77
N PHE A 84 4.46 -10.10 11.24
CA PHE A 84 5.02 -8.82 10.77
C PHE A 84 5.15 -8.67 9.26
N MET A 85 5.04 -9.74 8.47
CA MET A 85 5.24 -9.62 7.01
C MET A 85 4.29 -8.60 6.38
N MET A 86 3.00 -8.67 6.70
CA MET A 86 2.01 -7.74 6.15
C MET A 86 2.20 -6.30 6.66
N PRO A 87 2.34 -6.04 7.97
CA PRO A 87 2.67 -4.70 8.48
C PRO A 87 3.93 -4.10 7.83
N ILE A 88 4.98 -4.88 7.60
CA ILE A 88 6.20 -4.41 6.94
C ILE A 88 5.93 -4.03 5.49
N ARG A 89 5.16 -4.84 4.76
CA ARG A 89 4.77 -4.54 3.37
C ARG A 89 3.91 -3.29 3.28
N VAL A 90 2.98 -3.08 4.22
CA VAL A 90 2.19 -1.85 4.31
C VAL A 90 3.08 -0.65 4.62
N ALA A 91 4.04 -0.78 5.54
CA ALA A 91 5.00 0.30 5.81
C ALA A 91 5.85 0.66 4.58
N LYS A 92 6.23 -0.33 3.78
CA LYS A 92 6.91 -0.11 2.49
C LYS A 92 5.99 0.61 1.50
N ASP A 93 4.74 0.16 1.36
CA ASP A 93 3.76 0.80 0.47
C ASP A 93 3.48 2.25 0.87
N ILE A 94 3.39 2.55 2.17
CA ILE A 94 3.24 3.92 2.69
C ILE A 94 4.47 4.76 2.37
N HIS A 95 5.67 4.18 2.52
CA HIS A 95 6.91 4.88 2.18
C HIS A 95 7.00 5.26 0.70
N GLU A 96 6.55 4.38 -0.20
CA GLU A 96 6.66 4.57 -1.65
C GLU A 96 5.51 5.39 -2.24
N ARG A 97 4.29 5.22 -1.72
CA ARG A 97 3.06 5.76 -2.32
C ARG A 97 1.96 6.10 -1.30
N GLY A 98 2.31 6.44 -0.07
CA GLY A 98 1.36 6.69 1.03
C GLY A 98 0.29 7.74 0.73
N GLU A 99 0.58 8.73 -0.12
CA GLU A 99 -0.34 9.80 -0.47
C GLU A 99 -1.31 9.46 -1.61
N PHE A 100 -1.18 8.29 -2.23
CA PHE A 100 -2.06 7.87 -3.32
C PHE A 100 -3.45 7.49 -2.79
N ILE A 101 -4.48 7.72 -3.60
CA ILE A 101 -5.84 7.28 -3.28
C ILE A 101 -5.89 5.76 -3.18
N ASN A 102 -6.56 5.26 -2.14
CA ASN A 102 -6.72 3.83 -1.88
C ASN A 102 -8.18 3.42 -1.92
N PHE A 103 -9.07 4.23 -1.33
CA PHE A 103 -10.49 3.92 -1.29
C PHE A 103 -11.36 5.19 -1.32
N ILE A 104 -12.57 5.05 -1.84
CA ILE A 104 -13.60 6.11 -1.82
C ILE A 104 -14.95 5.50 -1.47
N THR A 105 -15.67 6.11 -0.53
CA THR A 105 -17.09 5.84 -0.28
C THR A 105 -17.92 7.09 -0.51
N SER A 106 -19.18 6.91 -0.86
CA SER A 106 -20.13 8.00 -1.09
C SER A 106 -21.50 7.62 -0.54
N ASP A 107 -21.97 8.37 0.46
CA ASP A 107 -23.33 8.25 0.99
C ASP A 107 -24.22 9.36 0.40
N MET A 108 -25.31 8.99 -0.27
CA MET A 108 -26.26 9.94 -0.84
C MET A 108 -27.26 10.40 0.22
N LEU A 109 -27.41 11.71 0.37
CA LEU A 109 -28.31 12.35 1.32
C LEU A 109 -29.22 13.35 0.60
N THR A 110 -30.39 13.59 1.17
CA THR A 110 -31.30 14.66 0.72
C THR A 110 -31.41 15.71 1.82
N GLN A 111 -31.06 16.96 1.51
CA GLN A 111 -31.17 18.08 2.44
C GLN A 111 -31.75 19.30 1.72
N GLN A 112 -32.87 19.83 2.22
CA GLN A 112 -33.48 21.07 1.70
C GLN A 112 -33.68 21.05 0.17
N GLU A 113 -34.31 20.00 -0.36
CA GLU A 113 -34.51 19.78 -1.81
C GLU A 113 -33.22 19.65 -2.64
N ARG A 114 -32.05 19.46 -2.02
CA ARG A 114 -30.78 19.20 -2.69
C ARG A 114 -30.33 17.76 -2.45
N CYS A 115 -30.01 17.07 -3.53
CA CYS A 115 -29.27 15.81 -3.47
C CYS A 115 -27.78 16.12 -3.26
N ILE A 116 -27.20 15.58 -2.20
CA ILE A 116 -25.80 15.75 -1.83
C ILE A 116 -25.15 14.40 -1.56
N PHE A 117 -23.83 14.34 -1.68
CA PHE A 117 -23.02 13.16 -1.45
C PHE A 117 -22.00 13.47 -0.35
N LEU A 118 -21.99 12.67 0.70
CA LEU A 118 -20.94 12.64 1.70
C LEU A 118 -19.88 11.65 1.24
N ASN A 119 -18.77 12.15 0.72
CA ASN A 119 -17.68 11.32 0.22
C ASN A 119 -16.58 11.21 1.28
N ARG A 120 -16.03 10.01 1.46
CA ARG A 120 -14.80 9.79 2.25
C ARG A 120 -13.72 9.25 1.34
N LEU A 121 -12.63 9.99 1.22
CA LEU A 121 -11.45 9.62 0.47
C LEU A 121 -10.41 9.09 1.46
N ALA A 122 -9.99 7.84 1.31
CA ALA A 122 -8.92 7.24 2.12
C ALA A 122 -7.66 7.05 1.26
N ARG A 123 -6.51 7.45 1.78
CA ARG A 123 -5.20 7.25 1.14
C ARG A 123 -4.55 5.92 1.57
N VAL A 124 -3.46 5.53 0.90
CA VAL A 124 -2.68 4.33 1.25
C VAL A 124 -2.14 4.39 2.69
N ASP A 125 -1.80 5.59 3.18
CA ASP A 125 -1.39 5.82 4.57
C ASP A 125 -2.52 5.80 5.61
N GLY A 126 -3.75 5.54 5.19
CA GLY A 126 -4.93 5.44 6.05
C GLY A 126 -5.51 6.79 6.48
N GLN A 127 -4.94 7.93 6.05
CA GLN A 127 -5.57 9.22 6.30
C GLN A 127 -6.84 9.36 5.47
N GLU A 128 -7.90 9.89 6.10
CA GLU A 128 -9.19 10.12 5.48
C GLU A 128 -9.49 11.61 5.33
N PHE A 129 -10.18 11.94 4.24
CA PHE A 129 -10.72 13.27 4.00
C PHE A 129 -12.20 13.18 3.66
N LEU A 130 -13.02 13.93 4.41
CA LEU A 130 -14.45 14.05 4.15
C LEU A 130 -14.71 15.21 3.19
N LEU A 131 -15.38 14.92 2.07
CA LEU A 131 -15.72 15.88 1.03
C LEU A 131 -17.22 15.81 0.71
N MET A 132 -17.96 16.88 1.01
CA MET A 132 -19.35 17.02 0.61
C MET A 132 -19.44 17.58 -0.81
N THR A 133 -20.24 16.96 -1.68
CA THR A 133 -20.53 17.49 -3.01
C THR A 133 -22.03 17.48 -3.27
N ASP A 134 -22.57 18.54 -3.88
CA ASP A 134 -23.88 18.46 -4.52
C ASP A 134 -23.74 17.93 -5.95
N VAL A 135 -24.86 17.79 -6.67
CA VAL A 135 -24.88 17.31 -8.06
C VAL A 135 -23.98 18.16 -8.97
N GLN A 136 -23.99 19.49 -8.82
CA GLN A 136 -23.19 20.38 -9.67
C GLN A 136 -21.68 20.26 -9.37
N ASN A 137 -21.31 20.17 -8.10
CA ASN A 137 -19.93 20.00 -7.66
C ASN A 137 -19.38 18.63 -8.11
N THR A 138 -20.18 17.57 -8.04
CA THR A 138 -19.81 16.25 -8.59
C THR A 138 -19.53 16.35 -10.09
N CYS A 139 -20.38 17.02 -10.86
CA CYS A 139 -20.15 17.24 -12.30
C CYS A 139 -18.88 18.07 -12.58
N HIS A 140 -18.63 19.12 -11.78
CA HIS A 140 -17.41 19.91 -11.90
C HIS A 140 -16.14 19.09 -11.61
N LEU A 141 -16.19 18.19 -10.63
CA LEU A 141 -15.09 17.28 -10.32
C LEU A 141 -14.84 16.28 -11.46
N ILE A 142 -15.90 15.68 -12.01
CA ILE A 142 -15.82 14.80 -13.18
C ILE A 142 -15.15 15.52 -14.35
N ARG A 143 -15.61 16.74 -14.68
CA ARG A 143 -15.02 17.56 -15.75
C ARG A 143 -13.54 17.85 -15.49
N HIS A 144 -13.17 18.16 -14.25
CA HIS A 144 -11.78 18.39 -13.88
C HIS A 144 -10.91 17.14 -14.11
N LEU A 145 -11.36 15.97 -13.66
CA LEU A 145 -10.62 14.72 -13.81
C LEU A 145 -10.49 14.29 -15.28
N LEU A 146 -11.55 14.45 -16.08
CA LEU A 146 -11.47 14.25 -17.53
C LEU A 146 -10.43 15.17 -18.19
N ALA A 147 -10.34 16.44 -17.76
CA ALA A 147 -9.32 17.35 -18.29
C ALA A 147 -7.89 16.89 -17.97
N ARG A 148 -7.67 16.23 -16.82
CA ARG A 148 -6.37 15.62 -16.48
C ARG A 148 -6.04 14.43 -17.38
N LEU A 149 -7.02 13.60 -17.74
CA LEU A 149 -6.82 12.52 -18.71
C LEU A 149 -6.47 13.06 -20.10
N LEU A 150 -7.15 14.12 -20.54
CA LEU A 150 -6.84 14.80 -21.81
C LEU A 150 -5.47 15.47 -21.80
N GLU A 151 -5.00 15.94 -20.65
CA GLU A 151 -3.65 16.46 -20.47
C GLU A 151 -2.61 15.33 -20.55
N ALA A 152 -2.87 14.21 -19.89
CA ALA A 152 -2.01 13.01 -19.95
C ALA A 152 -1.88 12.47 -21.37
N GLN A 153 -2.94 12.51 -22.18
CA GLN A 153 -2.92 12.09 -23.59
C GLN A 153 -1.94 12.89 -24.45
N LYS A 154 -1.63 14.14 -24.08
CA LYS A 154 -0.65 14.97 -24.81
C LYS A 154 0.80 14.63 -24.44
N ASN A 155 1.02 13.83 -23.40
CA ASN A 155 2.32 13.38 -22.95
C ASN A 155 2.58 11.94 -23.44
N PRO A 156 3.75 11.61 -24.01
CA PRO A 156 4.04 10.26 -24.51
C PRO A 156 3.94 9.13 -23.48
N VAL A 157 4.19 9.42 -22.20
CA VAL A 157 4.02 8.44 -21.11
C VAL A 157 2.54 8.29 -20.76
N GLY A 158 1.84 9.42 -20.59
CA GLY A 158 0.42 9.42 -20.27
C GLY A 158 -0.45 8.80 -21.36
N GLU A 159 -0.12 9.01 -22.64
CA GLU A 159 -0.78 8.36 -23.77
C GLU A 159 -0.69 6.84 -23.69
N LYS A 160 0.49 6.29 -23.38
CA LYS A 160 0.67 4.84 -23.19
C LYS A 160 -0.15 4.33 -22.02
N ASN A 161 -0.16 5.05 -20.90
CA ASN A 161 -0.98 4.64 -19.75
C ASN A 161 -2.48 4.64 -20.07
N LEU A 162 -2.96 5.57 -20.90
CA LEU A 162 -4.36 5.58 -21.34
C LEU A 162 -4.70 4.40 -22.26
N GLN A 163 -3.75 3.96 -23.10
CA GLN A 163 -3.92 2.77 -23.93
C GLN A 163 -4.04 1.49 -23.09
N GLU A 164 -3.31 1.41 -21.97
CA GLU A 164 -3.36 0.27 -21.04
C GLU A 164 -4.72 0.12 -20.34
N ILE A 165 -5.50 1.20 -20.21
CA ILE A 165 -6.80 1.23 -19.50
C ILE A 165 -8.00 1.44 -20.43
N GLN A 166 -7.91 0.97 -21.69
CA GLN A 166 -8.96 1.18 -22.70
C GLN A 166 -10.35 0.69 -22.25
N GLU A 167 -10.42 -0.43 -21.53
CA GLU A 167 -11.68 -0.98 -21.00
C GLU A 167 -12.33 -0.02 -19.99
N GLU A 168 -11.53 0.64 -19.13
CA GLU A 168 -12.01 1.64 -18.17
C GLU A 168 -12.55 2.88 -18.88
N ILE A 169 -11.89 3.34 -19.94
CA ILE A 169 -12.38 4.46 -20.77
C ILE A 169 -13.71 4.08 -21.43
N HIS A 170 -13.85 2.83 -21.89
CA HIS A 170 -15.11 2.36 -22.48
C HIS A 170 -16.23 2.26 -21.42
N SER A 171 -15.90 1.83 -20.21
CA SER A 171 -16.82 1.84 -19.07
C SER A 171 -17.34 3.25 -18.79
N LEU A 172 -16.45 4.26 -18.73
CA LEU A 172 -16.85 5.66 -18.55
C LEU A 172 -17.84 6.12 -19.62
N LYS A 173 -17.58 5.80 -20.89
CA LYS A 173 -18.48 6.14 -22.00
C LYS A 173 -19.90 5.61 -21.76
N ASN A 174 -20.03 4.35 -21.35
CA ASN A 174 -21.34 3.73 -21.15
C ASN A 174 -22.12 4.40 -20.01
N HIS A 175 -21.46 4.76 -18.91
CA HIS A 175 -22.08 5.49 -17.79
C HIS A 175 -22.54 6.90 -18.22
N PHE A 176 -21.75 7.61 -19.04
CA PHE A 176 -22.16 8.91 -19.58
C PHE A 176 -23.38 8.79 -20.50
N ASP A 177 -23.39 7.80 -21.40
CA ASP A 177 -24.50 7.58 -22.32
C ASP A 177 -25.80 7.23 -21.58
N GLU A 178 -25.72 6.41 -20.53
CA GLU A 178 -26.86 6.05 -19.68
C GLU A 178 -27.43 7.28 -18.97
N LEU A 179 -26.57 8.08 -18.31
CA LEU A 179 -26.97 9.31 -17.63
C LEU A 179 -27.67 10.29 -18.59
N MET A 180 -27.10 10.49 -19.78
CA MET A 180 -27.66 11.41 -20.77
C MET A 180 -29.01 10.93 -21.32
N LYS A 181 -29.18 9.62 -21.54
CA LYS A 181 -30.47 9.06 -21.96
C LYS A 181 -31.54 9.22 -20.90
N ALA A 182 -31.19 9.00 -19.62
CA ALA A 182 -32.12 9.15 -18.51
C ALA A 182 -32.64 10.59 -18.34
N LEU A 183 -31.83 11.59 -18.70
CA LEU A 183 -32.22 13.02 -18.65
C LEU A 183 -33.12 13.47 -19.81
N GLN A 184 -33.25 12.66 -20.87
CA GLN A 184 -34.06 12.97 -22.05
C GLN A 184 -35.46 12.32 -22.00
N GLN A 185 -35.73 11.52 -20.97
CA GLN A 185 -37.03 10.88 -20.70
C GLN A 185 -37.86 11.76 -19.75
#